data_AF-A0A0B1PG86-F1
#
_entry.id   AF-A0A0B1PG86-F1
#
_cell.length_a   1.000
_cell.length_b   1.000
_cell.length_c   1.000
_cell.angle_alpha   90.00
_cell.angle_beta   90.00
_cell.angle_gamma   90.00
#
_symmetry.space_group_name_H-M   'P 1'
#
loop_
_entity.id
_entity.type
_entity.pdbx_description
1 polymer ?
#
loop_
_entity_poly.entity_id
_entity_poly.type
_entity_poly.pdbx_seq_one_letter_code
_entity_poly.pdbx_strand_id
1 'polypeptide(L)'
;MVSPNLILAPPYIESTPPNNIIWENEIFLKPVSHLIGAGSQLFNRAMLNLGYGLDDEQRAGMKRTEEKKQALLLRLKNSVTAEQWKATAKQLDILENNEAWKFDNESNEFDAPLIEMRLRQLNQAREAGDIKQMLSLIRTALSRDVGGMGNILLYTHSYIGTKHLIERYIDSTLATIRSIVKMSMSNQSHGIETGTILEQVLCARQAFGRSALLLSGGGTFGMNHIGVLKALFDAKSLPRIISGSSAGSIVCSVLCTKSDAELPELLSNFAYGDLAVFTEHNRPEGILEKIQRLLTQGFWIDNKHLIRVMKDLLGDMTFQEAYNRTRRILNIFVSSASIYELPRLLNYITSPNVIIWSAVAASCSVPLVFAAATLLFKDPVTGEYAPWNLTPQKFIDGSVEGDVPMARLAEMFNVNHFIVCQVNPHVMPFLQYEERVMTRNLKQNSTSSWVSTLTKLAKDEVLHRFHMFAEIGILPTLFTKLNSVLSQKYSGDITILPEMELKNLPLILTNPTPEFMERAFLCGERATWPKLSRIRNACAVELELDSAVQALRACLVFGNNPTNSQVIFSSKRNNIPIQARLKRGYSAING
;
A
#
# COMPACT_ATOMS: atom_id res chain seq x y z
N MET A 1 31.79 -7.99 71.11
CA MET A 1 31.85 -7.25 72.40
C MET A 1 32.48 -5.91 72.07
N VAL A 2 31.87 -4.73 72.11
CA VAL A 2 30.70 -4.18 72.82
C VAL A 2 30.26 -2.96 71.99
N SER A 3 28.95 -2.78 71.78
CA SER A 3 28.36 -1.46 71.50
C SER A 3 28.01 -0.77 72.82
N PRO A 4 28.00 0.57 72.88
CA PRO A 4 26.83 1.27 73.47
C PRO A 4 26.45 2.52 72.65
N ASN A 5 25.16 2.79 72.36
CA ASN A 5 24.14 3.48 73.20
C ASN A 5 24.64 4.86 73.69
N LEU A 6 23.94 6.02 73.59
CA LEU A 6 22.51 6.29 73.78
C LEU A 6 22.18 7.79 73.46
N ILE A 7 21.05 8.05 72.78
CA ILE A 7 19.97 9.08 72.96
C ILE A 7 20.29 10.56 73.32
N LEU A 8 19.73 11.51 72.53
CA LEU A 8 18.95 12.69 72.96
C LEU A 8 18.15 13.29 71.75
N ALA A 9 16.92 13.75 71.98
CA ALA A 9 15.92 14.29 71.01
C ALA A 9 15.51 15.75 71.40
N PRO A 10 14.47 16.40 70.81
CA PRO A 10 14.21 16.97 69.46
C PRO A 10 14.09 18.55 69.52
N PRO A 11 13.53 19.38 68.58
CA PRO A 11 12.13 19.39 68.09
C PRO A 11 11.88 19.80 66.60
N TYR A 12 10.61 19.73 66.20
CA TYR A 12 9.95 20.14 64.94
C TYR A 12 10.01 21.66 64.63
N ILE A 13 9.94 22.06 63.35
CA ILE A 13 8.99 23.04 62.72
C ILE A 13 9.28 23.21 61.20
N GLU A 14 8.20 23.32 60.43
CA GLU A 14 8.06 23.46 58.97
C GLU A 14 8.54 24.81 58.38
N SER A 15 8.98 24.82 57.11
CA SER A 15 8.65 25.88 56.13
C SER A 15 9.09 25.50 54.69
N THR A 16 8.34 26.04 53.74
CA THR A 16 8.19 25.81 52.29
C THR A 16 9.42 26.07 51.39
N PRO A 17 9.48 25.52 50.15
CA PRO A 17 10.30 26.06 49.07
C PRO A 17 9.48 26.76 47.96
N PRO A 18 10.11 27.62 47.13
CA PRO A 18 9.41 28.61 46.31
C PRO A 18 9.25 28.24 44.82
N ASN A 19 8.25 28.90 44.24
CA ASN A 19 7.88 29.10 42.84
C ASN A 19 8.95 28.87 41.76
N ASN A 20 8.58 28.07 40.75
CA ASN A 20 9.01 28.26 39.37
C ASN A 20 7.83 28.15 38.41
N ILE A 21 7.72 29.17 37.56
CA ILE A 21 6.61 29.53 36.70
C ILE A 21 6.60 28.64 35.45
N ILE A 22 5.55 27.82 35.30
CA ILE A 22 5.25 27.09 34.06
C ILE A 22 4.19 27.91 33.32
N TRP A 23 4.50 28.31 32.09
CA TRP A 23 3.50 28.88 31.18
C TRP A 23 2.52 27.79 30.75
N GLU A 24 1.28 27.95 31.20
CA GLU A 24 0.10 27.21 30.80
C GLU A 24 -0.16 27.38 29.29
N ASN A 25 -0.33 26.25 28.59
CA ASN A 25 -1.17 26.14 27.39
C ASN A 25 -1.60 24.66 27.23
N GLU A 26 -2.20 24.10 28.28
CA GLU A 26 -2.98 22.84 28.25
C GLU A 26 -4.45 23.14 28.55
N ILE A 27 -5.11 23.93 27.70
CA ILE A 27 -6.56 24.08 27.74
C ILE A 27 -7.05 23.95 26.31
N PHE A 28 -7.20 22.73 25.78
CA PHE A 28 -8.16 22.49 24.68
C PHE A 28 -8.50 21.01 24.38
N LEU A 29 -7.91 19.99 25.03
CA LEU A 29 -8.13 18.58 24.60
C LEU A 29 -8.54 17.56 25.68
N LYS A 30 -8.97 17.99 26.87
CA LYS A 30 -9.52 17.08 27.89
C LYS A 30 -11.05 16.87 27.91
N PRO A 31 -11.93 17.67 27.26
CA PRO A 31 -13.37 17.32 27.24
C PRO A 31 -13.77 16.31 26.15
N VAL A 32 -12.97 16.16 25.08
CA VAL A 32 -13.41 15.44 23.87
C VAL A 32 -13.28 13.92 24.00
N SER A 33 -12.31 13.41 24.75
CA SER A 33 -12.16 11.96 24.97
C SER A 33 -13.25 11.37 25.88
N HIS A 34 -13.77 12.17 26.81
CA HIS A 34 -14.89 11.77 27.67
C HIS A 34 -16.26 11.83 26.96
N LEU A 35 -16.40 12.66 25.92
CA LEU A 35 -17.62 12.78 25.12
C LEU A 35 -17.80 11.64 24.09
N ILE A 36 -16.70 11.08 23.55
CA ILE A 36 -16.75 10.05 22.50
C ILE A 36 -17.02 8.65 23.08
N GLY A 37 -16.48 8.34 24.27
CA GLY A 37 -16.81 7.11 25.01
C GLY A 37 -18.23 7.13 25.56
N ALA A 38 -18.68 8.29 26.07
CA ALA A 38 -20.03 8.47 26.57
C ALA A 38 -21.08 8.41 25.45
N GLY A 39 -20.80 8.98 24.26
CA GLY A 39 -21.76 9.01 23.15
C GLY A 39 -22.08 7.63 22.57
N SER A 40 -21.09 6.73 22.44
CA SER A 40 -21.32 5.36 21.96
C SER A 40 -22.02 4.48 23.00
N GLN A 41 -21.67 4.64 24.28
CA GLN A 41 -22.36 3.97 25.39
C GLN A 41 -23.79 4.49 25.59
N LEU A 42 -24.03 5.80 25.41
CA LEU A 42 -25.36 6.42 25.49
C LEU A 42 -26.23 6.05 24.30
N PHE A 43 -25.66 5.97 23.09
CA PHE A 43 -26.40 5.52 21.91
C PHE A 43 -26.77 4.04 22.00
N ASN A 44 -25.86 3.20 22.51
CA ASN A 44 -26.16 1.78 22.80
C ASN A 44 -27.17 1.63 23.94
N ARG A 45 -27.11 2.44 24.99
CA ARG A 45 -28.14 2.48 26.06
C ARG A 45 -29.48 2.97 25.54
N ALA A 46 -29.50 3.94 24.63
CA ALA A 46 -30.72 4.47 24.01
C ALA A 46 -31.36 3.45 23.07
N MET A 47 -30.59 2.74 22.24
CA MET A 47 -31.08 1.63 21.42
C MET A 47 -31.61 0.46 22.25
N LEU A 48 -30.96 0.12 23.36
CA LEU A 48 -31.43 -0.91 24.30
C LEU A 48 -32.69 -0.48 25.06
N ASN A 49 -32.86 0.82 25.35
CA ASN A 49 -34.04 1.37 26.02
C ASN A 49 -35.21 1.70 25.07
N LEU A 50 -34.96 1.77 23.76
CA LEU A 50 -36.00 1.94 22.72
C LEU A 50 -36.77 0.63 22.43
N GLY A 51 -36.31 -0.52 22.97
CA GLY A 51 -37.00 -1.80 22.93
C GLY A 51 -38.15 -1.90 23.95
N TYR A 52 -39.10 -0.96 23.93
CA TYR A 52 -40.36 -1.07 24.65
C TYR A 52 -41.24 -2.14 23.97
N GLY A 53 -41.00 -3.42 24.28
CA GLY A 53 -41.80 -4.55 23.79
C GLY A 53 -41.09 -5.90 23.62
N LEU A 54 -39.78 -5.99 23.89
CA LEU A 54 -39.00 -7.24 23.74
C LEU A 54 -38.92 -8.02 25.05
N ASP A 55 -39.21 -9.33 25.00
CA ASP A 55 -39.08 -10.26 26.13
C ASP A 55 -37.63 -10.30 26.66
N ASP A 56 -37.47 -10.56 27.97
CA ASP A 56 -36.15 -10.57 28.62
C ASP A 56 -35.18 -11.59 28.01
N GLU A 57 -35.70 -12.68 27.44
CA GLU A 57 -34.93 -13.69 26.71
C GLU A 57 -34.35 -13.14 25.38
N GLN A 58 -35.13 -12.32 24.66
CA GLN A 58 -34.68 -11.67 23.43
C GLN A 58 -33.61 -10.59 23.71
N ARG A 59 -33.74 -9.85 24.81
CA ARG A 59 -32.69 -8.90 25.26
C ARG A 59 -31.40 -9.60 25.64
N ALA A 60 -31.49 -10.73 26.35
CA ALA A 60 -30.32 -11.54 26.69
C ALA A 60 -29.64 -12.12 25.43
N GLY A 61 -30.44 -12.54 24.45
CA GLY A 61 -29.96 -12.96 23.13
C GLY A 61 -29.19 -11.86 22.40
N MET A 62 -29.75 -10.65 22.30
CA MET A 62 -29.08 -9.52 21.65
C MET A 62 -27.78 -9.12 22.35
N LYS A 63 -27.76 -9.09 23.69
CA LYS A 63 -26.53 -8.82 24.45
C LYS A 63 -25.44 -9.86 24.16
N ARG A 64 -25.78 -11.15 24.14
CA ARG A 64 -24.82 -12.22 23.79
C ARG A 64 -24.29 -12.08 22.37
N THR A 65 -25.12 -11.67 21.41
CA THR A 65 -24.69 -11.41 20.03
C THR A 65 -23.74 -10.23 19.95
N GLU A 66 -24.02 -9.14 20.67
CA GLU A 66 -23.15 -7.96 20.72
C GLU A 66 -21.80 -8.24 21.41
N GLU A 67 -21.80 -9.01 22.51
CA GLU A 67 -20.57 -9.47 23.16
C GLU A 67 -19.72 -10.35 22.23
N LYS A 68 -20.36 -11.28 21.51
CA LYS A 68 -19.69 -12.10 20.49
C LYS A 68 -19.11 -11.25 19.36
N LYS A 69 -19.85 -10.24 18.90
CA LYS A 69 -19.39 -9.28 17.88
C LYS A 69 -18.16 -8.54 18.35
N GLN A 70 -18.18 -7.99 19.57
CA GLN A 70 -17.03 -7.28 20.14
C GLN A 70 -15.81 -8.19 20.29
N ALA A 71 -16.01 -9.43 20.77
CA ALA A 71 -14.94 -10.42 20.87
C ALA A 71 -14.31 -10.75 19.50
N LEU A 72 -15.13 -10.91 18.46
CA LEU A 72 -14.66 -11.17 17.10
C LEU A 72 -13.96 -9.97 16.46
N LEU A 73 -14.42 -8.74 16.73
CA LEU A 73 -13.73 -7.52 16.28
C LEU A 73 -12.34 -7.39 16.92
N LEU A 74 -12.21 -7.73 18.21
CA LEU A 74 -10.91 -7.78 18.89
C LEU A 74 -10.01 -8.87 18.29
N ARG A 75 -10.57 -10.05 17.99
CA ARG A 75 -9.84 -11.14 17.32
C ARG A 75 -9.40 -10.76 15.91
N LEU A 76 -10.22 -10.02 15.17
CA LEU A 76 -9.91 -9.53 13.83
C LEU A 76 -8.72 -8.56 13.87
N LYS A 77 -8.70 -7.63 14.82
CA LYS A 77 -7.57 -6.70 15.03
C LYS A 77 -6.28 -7.41 15.45
N ASN A 78 -6.39 -8.48 16.24
CA ASN A 78 -5.23 -9.22 16.76
C ASN A 78 -4.76 -10.38 15.88
N SER A 79 -5.38 -10.58 14.72
CA SER A 79 -5.02 -11.66 13.79
C SER A 79 -3.59 -11.51 13.24
N VAL A 80 -2.85 -12.61 13.20
CA VAL A 80 -1.43 -12.63 12.76
C VAL A 80 -1.29 -13.14 11.33
N THR A 81 -2.26 -13.95 10.88
CA THR A 81 -2.24 -14.57 9.55
C THR A 81 -3.47 -14.18 8.74
N ALA A 82 -3.28 -14.08 7.42
CA ALA A 82 -4.37 -13.78 6.50
C ALA A 82 -5.51 -14.81 6.55
N GLU A 83 -5.20 -16.09 6.80
CA GLU A 83 -6.20 -17.16 6.94
C GLU A 83 -7.06 -16.99 8.19
N GLN A 84 -6.44 -16.69 9.34
CA GLN A 84 -7.17 -16.41 10.58
C GLN A 84 -8.02 -15.15 10.45
N TRP A 85 -7.51 -14.11 9.78
CA TRP A 85 -8.26 -12.90 9.50
C TRP A 85 -9.48 -13.21 8.64
N LYS A 86 -9.32 -13.95 7.53
CA LYS A 86 -10.43 -14.37 6.65
C LYS A 86 -11.46 -15.23 7.38
N ALA A 87 -11.02 -16.17 8.21
CA ALA A 87 -11.95 -17.00 8.98
C ALA A 87 -12.78 -16.17 9.97
N THR A 88 -12.14 -15.23 10.67
CA THR A 88 -12.79 -14.36 11.66
C THR A 88 -13.75 -13.36 10.97
N ALA A 89 -13.32 -12.76 9.87
CA ALA A 89 -14.14 -11.85 9.08
C ALA A 89 -15.35 -12.55 8.45
N LYS A 90 -15.22 -13.82 8.04
CA LYS A 90 -16.38 -14.63 7.61
C LYS A 90 -17.37 -14.86 8.76
N GLN A 91 -16.89 -15.16 9.96
CA GLN A 91 -17.77 -15.32 11.14
C GLN A 91 -18.51 -14.03 11.48
N LEU A 92 -17.86 -12.87 11.34
CA LEU A 92 -18.51 -11.56 11.49
C LEU A 92 -19.57 -11.32 10.41
N ASP A 93 -19.27 -11.63 9.15
CA ASP A 93 -20.23 -11.52 8.06
C ASP A 93 -21.48 -12.39 8.28
N ILE A 94 -21.33 -13.60 8.84
CA ILE A 94 -22.45 -14.48 9.20
C ILE A 94 -23.28 -13.85 10.33
N LEU A 95 -22.64 -13.33 11.38
CA LEU A 95 -23.34 -12.74 12.53
C LEU A 95 -24.09 -11.45 12.20
N GLU A 96 -23.55 -10.63 11.29
CA GLU A 96 -24.21 -9.40 10.81
C GLU A 96 -25.19 -9.65 9.66
N ASN A 97 -25.41 -10.91 9.28
CA ASN A 97 -26.25 -11.32 8.15
C ASN A 97 -25.80 -10.72 6.80
N ASN A 98 -24.51 -10.37 6.68
CA ASN A 98 -23.92 -9.86 5.44
C ASN A 98 -23.89 -10.95 4.36
N GLU A 99 -23.86 -12.24 4.70
CA GLU A 99 -23.93 -13.32 3.70
C GLU A 99 -25.26 -13.29 2.94
N ALA A 100 -26.40 -13.10 3.61
CA ALA A 100 -27.69 -12.95 2.94
C ALA A 100 -27.69 -11.73 1.99
N TRP A 101 -27.12 -10.61 2.44
CA TRP A 101 -26.95 -9.42 1.59
C TRP A 101 -26.07 -9.69 0.36
N LYS A 102 -25.09 -10.60 0.40
CA LYS A 102 -24.28 -10.93 -0.79
C LYS A 102 -25.06 -11.67 -1.87
N PHE A 103 -26.11 -12.41 -1.49
CA PHE A 103 -27.02 -13.09 -2.41
C PHE A 103 -28.11 -12.17 -2.96
N ASP A 104 -28.48 -11.16 -2.19
CA ASP A 104 -29.44 -10.16 -2.62
C ASP A 104 -28.84 -9.23 -3.69
N ASN A 105 -29.47 -9.21 -4.87
CA ASN A 105 -29.03 -8.40 -6.01
C ASN A 105 -29.81 -7.07 -6.11
N GLU A 106 -30.84 -6.85 -5.29
CA GLU A 106 -31.59 -5.60 -5.28
C GLU A 106 -30.83 -4.54 -4.48
N SER A 107 -30.11 -3.66 -5.18
CA SER A 107 -29.20 -2.68 -4.59
C SER A 107 -29.13 -1.48 -5.52
N ASN A 108 -29.23 -0.26 -4.98
CA ASN A 108 -29.13 0.97 -5.76
C ASN A 108 -27.67 1.34 -6.08
N GLU A 109 -26.73 0.61 -5.49
CA GLU A 109 -25.29 0.84 -5.56
C GLU A 109 -24.65 0.28 -6.84
N PHE A 110 -25.34 -0.63 -7.55
CA PHE A 110 -24.88 -1.22 -8.81
C PHE A 110 -26.03 -1.70 -9.71
N ASP A 111 -25.79 -1.76 -11.02
CA ASP A 111 -26.76 -2.22 -12.02
C ASP A 111 -26.69 -3.75 -12.17
N ALA A 112 -27.49 -4.45 -11.35
CA ALA A 112 -27.56 -5.91 -11.36
C ALA A 112 -28.05 -6.50 -12.70
N PRO A 113 -29.14 -5.99 -13.34
CA PRO A 113 -29.58 -6.48 -14.64
C PRO A 113 -28.50 -6.43 -15.72
N LEU A 114 -27.73 -5.33 -15.78
CA LEU A 114 -26.64 -5.18 -16.74
C LEU A 114 -25.55 -6.23 -16.53
N ILE A 115 -25.09 -6.44 -15.29
CA ILE A 115 -24.04 -7.41 -14.98
C ILE A 115 -24.52 -8.83 -15.27
N GLU A 116 -25.77 -9.16 -14.93
CA GLU A 116 -26.33 -10.48 -15.18
C GLU A 116 -26.44 -10.78 -16.68
N MET A 117 -26.91 -9.81 -17.48
CA MET A 117 -26.96 -9.93 -18.93
C MET A 117 -25.55 -10.20 -19.50
N ARG A 118 -24.53 -9.47 -19.05
CA ARG A 118 -23.13 -9.66 -19.49
C ARG A 118 -22.58 -11.02 -19.08
N LEU A 119 -22.87 -11.47 -17.86
CA LEU A 119 -22.49 -12.81 -17.39
C LEU A 119 -23.11 -13.90 -18.26
N ARG A 120 -24.39 -13.78 -18.63
CA ARG A 120 -25.07 -14.74 -19.52
C ARG A 120 -24.41 -14.77 -20.91
N GLN A 121 -24.11 -13.61 -21.50
CA GLN A 121 -23.43 -13.52 -22.80
C GLN A 121 -22.06 -14.22 -22.80
N LEU A 122 -21.26 -14.01 -21.76
CA LEU A 122 -19.94 -14.65 -21.62
C LEU A 122 -20.05 -16.17 -21.47
N ASN A 123 -21.02 -16.64 -20.67
CA ASN A 123 -21.23 -18.08 -20.48
C ASN A 123 -21.73 -18.75 -21.76
N GLN A 124 -22.70 -18.15 -22.45
CA GLN A 124 -23.23 -18.67 -23.72
C GLN A 124 -22.15 -18.78 -24.79
N ALA A 125 -21.33 -17.74 -24.96
CA ALA A 125 -20.22 -17.75 -25.92
C ALA A 125 -19.19 -18.86 -25.60
N ARG A 126 -18.94 -19.09 -24.31
CA ARG A 126 -18.01 -20.12 -23.84
C ARG A 126 -18.57 -21.54 -23.97
N GLU A 127 -19.86 -21.73 -23.68
CA GLU A 127 -20.56 -23.01 -23.83
C GLU A 127 -20.71 -23.40 -25.30
N ALA A 128 -20.99 -22.44 -26.18
CA ALA A 128 -21.04 -22.64 -27.63
C ALA A 128 -19.64 -22.88 -28.25
N GLY A 129 -18.56 -22.55 -27.54
CA GLY A 129 -17.19 -22.62 -28.06
C GLY A 129 -16.87 -21.60 -29.15
N ASP A 130 -17.68 -20.53 -29.28
CA ASP A 130 -17.49 -19.52 -30.32
C ASP A 130 -16.40 -18.50 -29.94
N ILE A 131 -15.19 -18.76 -30.42
CA ILE A 131 -14.02 -17.91 -30.20
C ILE A 131 -14.21 -16.50 -30.74
N LYS A 132 -14.91 -16.33 -31.87
CA LYS A 132 -15.15 -14.99 -32.46
C LYS A 132 -16.04 -14.17 -31.54
N GLN A 133 -17.10 -14.77 -31.01
CA GLN A 133 -17.98 -14.12 -30.06
C GLN A 133 -17.26 -13.81 -28.74
N MET A 134 -16.48 -14.75 -28.21
CA MET A 134 -15.68 -14.52 -26.99
C MET A 134 -14.69 -13.36 -27.17
N LEU A 135 -13.98 -13.29 -28.31
CA LEU A 135 -13.07 -12.20 -28.62
C LEU A 135 -13.79 -10.86 -28.77
N SER A 136 -14.95 -10.85 -29.44
CA SER A 136 -15.78 -9.65 -29.59
C SER A 136 -16.22 -9.10 -28.23
N LEU A 137 -16.69 -9.98 -27.34
CA LEU A 137 -17.10 -9.61 -25.98
C LEU A 137 -15.93 -9.08 -25.16
N ILE A 138 -14.77 -9.73 -25.20
CA ILE A 138 -13.58 -9.26 -24.46
C ILE A 138 -13.07 -7.92 -24.99
N ARG A 139 -13.13 -7.69 -26.30
CA ARG A 139 -12.71 -6.42 -26.89
C ARG A 139 -13.65 -5.26 -26.56
N THR A 140 -14.97 -5.51 -26.53
CA THR A 140 -15.96 -4.43 -26.49
C THR A 140 -16.63 -4.23 -25.13
N ALA A 141 -16.75 -5.28 -24.32
CA ALA A 141 -17.55 -5.25 -23.09
C ALA A 141 -16.72 -5.12 -21.82
N LEU A 142 -15.38 -5.22 -21.89
CA LEU A 142 -14.52 -5.08 -20.72
C LEU A 142 -14.36 -3.61 -20.33
N SER A 143 -14.86 -3.27 -19.15
CA SER A 143 -14.56 -2.04 -18.45
C SER A 143 -14.24 -2.36 -16.99
N ARG A 144 -13.46 -1.51 -16.32
CA ARG A 144 -13.12 -1.69 -14.90
C ARG A 144 -14.31 -1.49 -13.97
N ASP A 145 -15.32 -0.73 -14.41
CA ASP A 145 -16.49 -0.40 -13.60
C ASP A 145 -17.80 -0.65 -14.36
N VAL A 146 -18.01 -1.90 -14.77
CA VAL A 146 -19.28 -2.31 -15.41
C VAL A 146 -20.40 -2.24 -14.39
N GLY A 147 -21.40 -1.39 -14.65
CA GLY A 147 -22.59 -1.27 -13.80
C GLY A 147 -22.29 -0.81 -12.38
N GLY A 148 -21.20 -0.09 -12.12
CA GLY A 148 -20.86 0.39 -10.77
C GLY A 148 -20.27 -0.68 -9.83
N MET A 149 -19.78 -1.81 -10.37
CA MET A 149 -19.18 -2.90 -9.57
C MET A 149 -17.96 -2.50 -8.72
N GLY A 150 -17.35 -1.35 -9.00
CA GLY A 150 -16.24 -0.75 -8.26
C GLY A 150 -16.66 0.15 -7.09
N ASN A 151 -17.96 0.35 -6.85
CA ASN A 151 -18.47 1.26 -5.84
C ASN A 151 -18.02 0.87 -4.42
N ILE A 152 -17.43 1.83 -3.70
CA ILE A 152 -16.85 1.66 -2.36
C ILE A 152 -17.90 1.16 -1.36
N LEU A 153 -19.16 1.58 -1.51
CA LEU A 153 -20.28 1.18 -0.64
C LEU A 153 -20.43 -0.33 -0.52
N LEU A 154 -20.29 -1.05 -1.64
CA LEU A 154 -20.41 -2.51 -1.69
C LEU A 154 -19.34 -3.19 -0.83
N TYR A 155 -18.10 -2.67 -0.88
CA TYR A 155 -16.96 -3.22 -0.13
C TYR A 155 -16.96 -2.79 1.34
N THR A 156 -17.86 -1.89 1.74
CA THR A 156 -17.97 -1.40 3.13
C THR A 156 -19.08 -2.12 3.91
N HIS A 157 -19.95 -2.85 3.20
CA HIS A 157 -21.04 -3.62 3.83
C HIS A 157 -20.55 -4.98 4.35
N SER A 158 -19.67 -5.67 3.63
CA SER A 158 -19.08 -6.94 4.06
C SER A 158 -17.58 -6.81 4.36
N TYR A 159 -17.09 -7.60 5.31
CA TYR A 159 -15.66 -7.66 5.62
C TYR A 159 -14.86 -8.42 4.55
N ILE A 160 -15.49 -9.41 3.88
CA ILE A 160 -14.87 -10.20 2.81
C ILE A 160 -15.74 -10.18 1.56
N GLY A 161 -15.13 -9.95 0.40
CA GLY A 161 -15.83 -10.01 -0.87
C GLY A 161 -16.83 -8.87 -1.05
N THR A 162 -17.69 -9.05 -2.04
CA THR A 162 -18.87 -8.19 -2.30
C THR A 162 -20.06 -9.07 -2.69
N LYS A 163 -20.95 -8.57 -3.55
CA LYS A 163 -22.07 -9.31 -4.11
C LYS A 163 -21.57 -10.49 -4.95
N HIS A 164 -22.20 -11.65 -4.77
CA HIS A 164 -21.82 -12.86 -5.50
C HIS A 164 -21.98 -12.72 -7.03
N LEU A 165 -22.92 -11.89 -7.49
CA LEU A 165 -23.09 -11.60 -8.92
C LEU A 165 -21.84 -10.96 -9.54
N ILE A 166 -21.22 -10.01 -8.84
CA ILE A 166 -20.00 -9.32 -9.29
C ILE A 166 -18.82 -10.31 -9.33
N GLU A 167 -18.63 -11.08 -8.26
CA GLU A 167 -17.55 -12.08 -8.19
C GLU A 167 -17.69 -13.13 -9.30
N ARG A 168 -18.91 -13.63 -9.55
CA ARG A 168 -19.20 -14.57 -10.65
C ARG A 168 -18.93 -13.99 -12.03
N TYR A 169 -19.27 -12.72 -12.26
CA TYR A 169 -18.97 -12.02 -13.52
C TYR A 169 -17.47 -11.95 -13.77
N ILE A 170 -16.68 -11.57 -12.76
CA ILE A 170 -15.23 -11.49 -12.86
C ILE A 170 -14.65 -12.89 -13.11
N ASP A 171 -15.05 -13.90 -12.35
CA ASP A 171 -14.54 -15.27 -12.53
C ASP A 171 -14.92 -15.85 -13.91
N SER A 172 -16.12 -15.56 -14.43
CA SER A 172 -16.52 -15.96 -15.79
C SER A 172 -15.69 -15.24 -16.87
N THR A 173 -15.39 -13.96 -16.67
CA THR A 173 -14.51 -13.19 -17.55
C THR A 173 -13.10 -13.80 -17.60
N LEU A 174 -12.53 -14.11 -16.43
CA LEU A 174 -11.23 -14.79 -16.34
C LEU A 174 -11.24 -16.16 -17.02
N ALA A 175 -12.31 -16.93 -16.83
CA ALA A 175 -12.48 -18.22 -17.48
C ALA A 175 -12.59 -18.10 -19.01
N THR A 176 -13.24 -17.05 -19.52
CA THR A 176 -13.36 -16.78 -20.95
C THR A 176 -12.00 -16.45 -21.57
N ILE A 177 -11.21 -15.58 -20.94
CA ILE A 177 -9.84 -15.25 -21.38
C ILE A 177 -8.98 -16.53 -21.44
N ARG A 178 -9.03 -17.36 -20.39
CA ARG A 178 -8.31 -18.64 -20.35
C ARG A 178 -8.76 -19.62 -21.43
N SER A 179 -10.05 -19.64 -21.73
CA SER A 179 -10.62 -20.52 -22.76
C SER A 179 -10.12 -20.11 -24.15
N ILE A 180 -10.07 -18.82 -24.46
CA ILE A 180 -9.49 -18.31 -25.72
C ILE A 180 -8.03 -18.75 -25.86
N VAL A 181 -7.22 -18.57 -24.81
CA VAL A 181 -5.81 -19.00 -24.85
C VAL A 181 -5.73 -20.51 -25.08
N LYS A 182 -6.46 -21.31 -24.30
CA LYS A 182 -6.45 -22.78 -24.42
C LYS A 182 -6.87 -23.26 -25.83
N MET A 183 -7.91 -22.66 -26.41
CA MET A 183 -8.39 -23.00 -27.75
C MET A 183 -7.38 -22.61 -28.84
N SER A 184 -6.71 -21.47 -28.68
CA SER A 184 -5.61 -21.06 -29.55
C SER A 184 -4.42 -22.02 -29.50
N MET A 185 -4.07 -22.54 -28.32
CA MET A 185 -3.00 -23.54 -28.17
C MET A 185 -3.36 -24.89 -28.80
N SER A 186 -4.63 -25.27 -28.74
CA SER A 186 -5.09 -26.61 -29.12
C SER A 186 -5.42 -26.73 -30.61
N ASN A 187 -5.08 -25.73 -31.44
CA ASN A 187 -5.46 -25.62 -32.87
C ASN A 187 -6.97 -25.73 -33.13
N GLN A 188 -7.80 -25.49 -32.11
CA GLN A 188 -9.26 -25.45 -32.24
C GLN A 188 -9.74 -24.03 -32.61
N SER A 189 -8.87 -23.20 -33.19
CA SER A 189 -9.16 -21.79 -33.48
C SER A 189 -10.12 -21.57 -34.64
N HIS A 190 -10.75 -22.63 -35.18
CA HIS A 190 -11.74 -22.58 -36.27
C HIS A 190 -11.37 -21.61 -37.40
N GLY A 191 -10.09 -21.60 -37.81
CA GLY A 191 -9.57 -20.78 -38.91
C GLY A 191 -9.06 -19.38 -38.54
N ILE A 192 -8.98 -19.01 -37.25
CA ILE A 192 -8.35 -17.76 -36.81
C ILE A 192 -6.87 -17.99 -36.49
N GLU A 193 -6.01 -17.16 -37.06
CA GLU A 193 -4.58 -17.17 -36.76
C GLU A 193 -4.30 -16.68 -35.33
N THR A 194 -3.37 -17.35 -34.64
CA THR A 194 -2.93 -16.96 -33.29
C THR A 194 -2.42 -15.52 -33.22
N GLY A 195 -1.83 -15.00 -34.32
CA GLY A 195 -1.41 -13.60 -34.44
C GLY A 195 -2.58 -12.62 -34.30
N THR A 196 -3.69 -12.88 -34.99
CA THR A 196 -4.92 -12.07 -34.89
C THR A 196 -5.50 -12.13 -33.48
N ILE A 197 -5.54 -13.32 -32.85
CA ILE A 197 -6.01 -13.46 -31.46
C ILE A 197 -5.15 -12.61 -30.52
N LEU A 198 -3.82 -12.66 -30.66
CA LEU A 198 -2.90 -11.86 -29.87
C LEU A 198 -3.18 -10.35 -30.06
N GLU A 199 -3.37 -9.89 -31.29
CA GLU A 199 -3.68 -8.48 -31.57
C GLU A 199 -4.97 -8.04 -30.89
N GLN A 200 -6.04 -8.85 -30.97
CA GLN A 200 -7.31 -8.55 -30.32
C GLN A 200 -7.17 -8.48 -28.79
N VAL A 201 -6.42 -9.40 -28.18
CA VAL A 201 -6.15 -9.38 -26.73
C VAL A 201 -5.28 -8.19 -26.34
N LEU A 202 -4.30 -7.79 -27.17
CA LEU A 202 -3.50 -6.59 -26.94
C LEU A 202 -4.35 -5.32 -26.98
N CYS A 203 -5.26 -5.21 -27.95
CA CYS A 203 -6.23 -4.10 -28.02
C CYS A 203 -7.15 -4.09 -26.80
N ALA A 204 -7.68 -5.25 -26.38
CA ALA A 204 -8.53 -5.36 -25.19
C ALA A 204 -7.79 -4.90 -23.92
N ARG A 205 -6.52 -5.30 -23.77
CA ARG A 205 -5.68 -4.82 -22.67
C ARG A 205 -5.46 -3.30 -22.71
N GLN A 206 -5.23 -2.75 -23.89
CA GLN A 206 -5.05 -1.29 -24.05
C GLN A 206 -6.32 -0.53 -23.68
N ALA A 207 -7.51 -1.04 -24.07
CA ALA A 207 -8.80 -0.45 -23.75
C ALA A 207 -9.14 -0.55 -22.25
N PHE A 208 -8.81 -1.68 -21.61
CA PHE A 208 -9.05 -1.88 -20.17
C PHE A 208 -8.14 -1.00 -19.29
N GLY A 209 -6.95 -0.68 -19.79
CA GLY A 209 -5.92 0.08 -19.08
C GLY A 209 -5.17 -0.78 -18.05
N ARG A 210 -4.29 -0.14 -17.26
CA ARG A 210 -3.40 -0.84 -16.31
C ARG A 210 -3.53 -0.31 -14.87
N SER A 211 -3.09 -1.13 -13.93
CA SER A 211 -3.00 -0.78 -12.52
C SER A 211 -1.56 -0.52 -12.10
N ALA A 212 -1.38 0.44 -11.20
CA ALA A 212 -0.08 0.73 -10.58
C ALA A 212 -0.19 0.72 -9.05
N LEU A 213 0.86 0.22 -8.40
CA LEU A 213 1.07 0.31 -6.97
C LEU A 213 2.04 1.44 -6.65
N LEU A 214 1.61 2.40 -5.85
CA LEU A 214 2.38 3.59 -5.50
C LEU A 214 2.69 3.56 -4.01
N LEU A 215 3.97 3.57 -3.68
CA LEU A 215 4.49 3.52 -2.31
C LEU A 215 5.03 4.90 -1.93
N SER A 216 4.32 5.56 -1.01
CA SER A 216 4.64 6.90 -0.52
C SER A 216 5.91 6.93 0.33
N GLY A 217 6.52 8.12 0.45
CA GLY A 217 7.53 8.41 1.45
C GLY A 217 7.02 8.32 2.89
N GLY A 218 7.91 8.44 3.87
CA GLY A 218 7.54 8.42 5.29
C GLY A 218 8.64 7.97 6.25
N GLY A 219 9.92 8.01 5.82
CA GLY A 219 11.06 7.57 6.63
C GLY A 219 10.93 6.09 7.05
N THR A 220 11.23 5.80 8.31
CA THR A 220 11.23 4.43 8.85
C THR A 220 9.86 3.74 8.77
N PHE A 221 8.75 4.51 8.71
CA PHE A 221 7.42 3.93 8.50
C PHE A 221 7.17 3.39 7.10
N GLY A 222 8.06 3.69 6.14
CA GLY A 222 8.10 3.04 4.83
C GLY A 222 8.24 1.52 4.92
N MET A 223 8.73 0.99 6.05
CA MET A 223 8.84 -0.46 6.25
C MET A 223 7.47 -1.16 6.30
N ASN A 224 6.39 -0.43 6.58
CA ASN A 224 5.02 -0.98 6.49
C ASN A 224 4.65 -1.42 5.05
N HIS A 225 5.26 -0.79 4.03
CA HIS A 225 5.03 -1.14 2.62
C HIS A 225 5.35 -2.62 2.34
N ILE A 226 6.29 -3.19 3.08
CA ILE A 226 6.72 -4.57 2.87
C ILE A 226 5.59 -5.55 3.23
N GLY A 227 4.87 -5.28 4.32
CA GLY A 227 3.68 -6.04 4.69
C GLY A 227 2.57 -5.94 3.65
N VAL A 228 2.36 -4.75 3.09
CA VAL A 228 1.39 -4.54 2.00
C VAL A 228 1.76 -5.35 0.77
N LEU A 229 3.03 -5.32 0.37
CA LEU A 229 3.55 -6.07 -0.76
C LEU A 229 3.40 -7.58 -0.55
N LYS A 230 3.73 -8.08 0.64
CA LYS A 230 3.54 -9.49 1.00
C LYS A 230 2.08 -9.90 0.86
N ALA A 231 1.15 -9.14 1.45
CA ALA A 231 -0.28 -9.43 1.36
C ALA A 231 -0.80 -9.43 -0.10
N LEU A 232 -0.33 -8.50 -0.95
CA LEU A 232 -0.68 -8.44 -2.37
C LEU A 232 -0.08 -9.58 -3.18
N PHE A 233 1.18 -9.95 -2.88
CA PHE A 233 1.88 -11.05 -3.52
C PHE A 233 1.22 -12.39 -3.19
N ASP A 234 0.94 -12.65 -1.91
CA ASP A 234 0.25 -13.86 -1.43
C ASP A 234 -1.16 -13.98 -2.04
N ALA A 235 -1.85 -12.84 -2.24
CA ALA A 235 -3.15 -12.77 -2.91
C ALA A 235 -3.06 -12.82 -4.45
N LYS A 236 -1.87 -12.95 -5.05
CA LYS A 236 -1.61 -12.92 -6.50
C LYS A 236 -2.25 -11.72 -7.20
N SER A 237 -2.31 -10.58 -6.50
CA SER A 237 -2.96 -9.35 -6.94
C SER A 237 -1.99 -8.16 -7.04
N LEU A 238 -0.68 -8.45 -7.03
CA LEU A 238 0.37 -7.44 -7.15
C LEU A 238 0.42 -6.86 -8.59
N PRO A 239 0.23 -5.55 -8.78
CA PRO A 239 0.37 -4.91 -10.10
C PRO A 239 1.80 -5.00 -10.63
N ARG A 240 1.96 -5.01 -11.95
CA ARG A 240 3.30 -5.03 -12.58
C ARG A 240 4.01 -3.69 -12.56
N ILE A 241 3.26 -2.59 -12.49
CA ILE A 241 3.79 -1.22 -12.44
C ILE A 241 3.87 -0.82 -10.99
N ILE A 242 5.08 -0.55 -10.52
CA ILE A 242 5.34 -0.21 -9.13
C ILE A 242 6.13 1.09 -9.11
N SER A 243 5.65 2.06 -8.35
CA SER A 243 6.28 3.36 -8.17
C SER A 243 6.58 3.58 -6.71
N GLY A 244 7.76 4.10 -6.40
CA GLY A 244 8.14 4.46 -5.04
C GLY A 244 8.80 5.82 -4.99
N SER A 245 8.58 6.52 -3.88
CA SER A 245 9.25 7.76 -3.52
C SER A 245 9.88 7.63 -2.14
N SER A 246 11.07 8.18 -1.92
CA SER A 246 11.76 8.14 -0.62
C SER A 246 11.87 6.70 -0.08
N ALA A 247 11.43 6.43 1.15
CA ALA A 247 11.38 5.09 1.74
C ALA A 247 10.59 4.06 0.90
N GLY A 248 9.57 4.48 0.15
CA GLY A 248 8.86 3.64 -0.81
C GLY A 248 9.73 3.22 -1.99
N SER A 249 10.71 4.05 -2.40
CA SER A 249 11.66 3.74 -3.47
C SER A 249 12.64 2.61 -3.09
N ILE A 250 13.03 2.54 -1.81
CA ILE A 250 13.86 1.46 -1.26
C ILE A 250 13.12 0.13 -1.41
N VAL A 251 11.90 0.09 -0.88
CA VAL A 251 11.08 -1.14 -0.84
C VAL A 251 10.70 -1.60 -2.25
N CYS A 252 10.31 -0.70 -3.15
CA CYS A 252 9.98 -1.08 -4.53
C CYS A 252 11.21 -1.53 -5.34
N SER A 253 12.38 -0.95 -5.10
CA SER A 253 13.62 -1.34 -5.78
C SER A 253 14.04 -2.76 -5.41
N VAL A 254 14.00 -3.08 -4.13
CA VAL A 254 14.30 -4.44 -3.64
C VAL A 254 13.31 -5.45 -4.22
N LEU A 255 12.02 -5.10 -4.29
CA LEU A 255 11.00 -5.96 -4.90
C LEU A 255 11.19 -6.17 -6.42
N CYS A 256 11.49 -5.10 -7.16
CA CYS A 256 11.57 -5.14 -8.62
C CYS A 256 12.87 -5.75 -9.15
N THR A 257 13.89 -5.89 -8.31
CA THR A 257 15.19 -6.51 -8.66
C THR A 257 15.22 -8.03 -8.42
N LYS A 258 14.30 -8.57 -7.60
CA LYS A 258 14.21 -10.00 -7.30
C LYS A 258 13.08 -10.68 -8.08
N SER A 259 13.31 -11.93 -8.44
CA SER A 259 12.30 -12.75 -9.12
C SER A 259 11.19 -13.22 -8.17
N ASP A 260 10.07 -13.69 -8.71
CA ASP A 260 8.95 -14.21 -7.93
C ASP A 260 9.35 -15.40 -7.02
N ALA A 261 10.37 -16.17 -7.41
CA ALA A 261 10.87 -17.33 -6.65
C ALA A 261 11.77 -16.93 -5.47
N GLU A 262 12.51 -15.83 -5.59
CA GLU A 262 13.42 -15.32 -4.55
C GLU A 262 12.68 -14.46 -3.51
N LEU A 263 11.49 -13.97 -3.87
CA LEU A 263 10.77 -13.01 -3.05
C LEU A 263 10.33 -13.54 -1.67
N PRO A 264 9.84 -14.79 -1.51
CA PRO A 264 9.47 -15.30 -0.20
C PRO A 264 10.64 -15.35 0.78
N GLU A 265 11.81 -15.79 0.32
CA GLU A 265 13.03 -15.85 1.11
C GLU A 265 13.54 -14.45 1.48
N LEU A 266 13.46 -13.51 0.52
CA LEU A 266 13.79 -12.12 0.81
C LEU A 266 12.86 -11.55 1.87
N LEU A 267 11.55 -11.75 1.78
CA LEU A 267 10.59 -11.21 2.75
C LEU A 267 10.82 -11.78 4.15
N SER A 268 11.23 -13.04 4.30
CA SER A 268 11.59 -13.61 5.61
C SER A 268 12.91 -13.07 6.15
N ASN A 269 13.89 -12.83 5.28
CA ASN A 269 15.23 -12.38 5.69
C ASN A 269 15.32 -10.86 5.85
N PHE A 270 14.40 -10.10 5.25
CA PHE A 270 14.43 -8.63 5.25
C PHE A 270 14.32 -8.05 6.67
N ALA A 271 13.57 -8.70 7.57
CA ALA A 271 13.44 -8.26 8.96
C ALA A 271 14.76 -8.33 9.76
N TYR A 272 15.71 -9.17 9.31
CA TYR A 272 16.99 -9.41 9.97
C TYR A 272 18.19 -8.88 9.16
N GLY A 273 17.93 -8.19 8.04
CA GLY A 273 18.98 -7.61 7.20
C GLY A 273 19.62 -6.38 7.84
N ASP A 274 20.78 -5.96 7.31
CA ASP A 274 21.40 -4.70 7.71
C ASP A 274 20.56 -3.52 7.20
N LEU A 275 19.81 -2.90 8.10
CA LEU A 275 18.96 -1.74 7.83
C LEU A 275 19.55 -0.46 8.47
N ALA A 276 20.87 -0.41 8.66
CA ALA A 276 21.59 0.74 9.21
C ALA A 276 21.67 1.91 8.21
N VAL A 277 20.52 2.51 7.92
CA VAL A 277 20.38 3.57 6.92
C VAL A 277 20.64 4.97 7.52
N PHE A 278 20.33 5.18 8.79
CA PHE A 278 20.38 6.49 9.45
C PHE A 278 21.62 6.69 10.33
N THR A 279 22.19 5.64 10.90
CA THR A 279 23.41 5.68 11.74
C THR A 279 24.19 4.36 11.68
N GLU A 280 25.50 4.36 11.91
CA GLU A 280 26.26 3.12 12.13
C GLU A 280 25.85 2.46 13.46
N HIS A 281 25.74 1.11 13.48
CA HIS A 281 25.39 0.33 14.67
C HIS A 281 26.34 0.57 15.86
N ASN A 282 27.58 0.99 15.59
CA ASN A 282 28.65 1.04 16.59
C ASN A 282 28.97 2.45 17.13
N ARG A 283 28.34 3.51 16.61
CA ARG A 283 28.47 4.88 17.15
C ARG A 283 27.23 5.73 16.86
N PRO A 284 26.31 5.92 17.82
CA PRO A 284 25.31 6.97 17.68
C PRO A 284 26.01 8.33 17.76
N GLU A 285 26.07 9.05 16.64
CA GLU A 285 26.57 10.43 16.61
C GLU A 285 25.82 11.30 17.63
N GLY A 286 26.55 12.16 18.34
CA GLY A 286 25.96 13.07 19.31
C GLY A 286 25.00 14.05 18.64
N ILE A 287 23.92 14.44 19.32
CA ILE A 287 22.96 15.45 18.82
C ILE A 287 23.69 16.76 18.48
N LEU A 288 24.75 17.10 19.22
CA LEU A 288 25.60 18.27 18.97
C LEU A 288 26.35 18.17 17.64
N GLU A 289 26.86 16.99 17.27
CA GLU A 289 27.55 16.75 16.00
C GLU A 289 26.58 16.86 14.82
N LYS A 290 25.33 16.38 15.00
CA LYS A 290 24.26 16.52 14.01
C LYS A 290 23.84 17.98 13.80
N ILE A 291 23.73 18.76 14.88
CA ILE A 291 23.45 20.20 14.82
C ILE A 291 24.62 20.96 14.18
N GLN A 292 25.86 20.64 14.56
CA GLN A 292 27.04 21.23 13.94
C GLN A 292 27.06 20.92 12.44
N ARG A 293 26.75 19.69 12.03
CA ARG A 293 26.66 19.29 10.61
C ARG A 293 25.53 20.01 9.88
N LEU A 294 24.37 20.16 10.50
CA LEU A 294 23.27 20.93 9.94
C LEU A 294 23.68 22.40 9.71
N LEU A 295 24.38 23.02 10.66
CA LEU A 295 24.81 24.41 10.58
C LEU A 295 25.99 24.63 9.62
N THR A 296 26.89 23.65 9.49
CA THR A 296 28.11 23.77 8.66
C THR A 296 27.94 23.23 7.25
N GLN A 297 27.22 22.12 7.08
CA GLN A 297 27.09 21.38 5.83
C GLN A 297 25.66 21.38 5.26
N GLY A 298 24.65 21.78 6.06
CA GLY A 298 23.26 21.92 5.60
C GLY A 298 22.44 20.63 5.59
N PHE A 299 22.94 19.52 6.15
CA PHE A 299 22.20 18.24 6.23
C PHE A 299 22.37 17.52 7.57
N TRP A 300 21.34 16.79 7.99
CA TRP A 300 21.27 16.10 9.28
C TRP A 300 21.93 14.71 9.30
N ILE A 301 22.01 13.99 8.18
CA ILE A 301 22.49 12.60 8.05
C ILE A 301 23.33 12.42 6.77
N ASP A 302 24.45 11.70 6.85
CA ASP A 302 25.30 11.39 5.69
C ASP A 302 24.66 10.29 4.81
N ASN A 303 24.70 10.48 3.48
CA ASN A 303 24.12 9.54 2.50
C ASN A 303 25.00 8.28 2.31
N LYS A 304 26.23 8.27 2.81
CA LYS A 304 27.14 7.11 2.68
C LYS A 304 26.56 5.81 3.23
N HIS A 305 25.85 5.86 4.36
CA HIS A 305 25.26 4.67 4.97
C HIS A 305 24.12 4.10 4.12
N LEU A 306 23.23 4.97 3.62
CA LEU A 306 22.18 4.57 2.69
C LEU A 306 22.78 3.96 1.41
N ILE A 307 23.80 4.60 0.82
CA ILE A 307 24.46 4.10 -0.39
C ILE A 307 25.07 2.72 -0.16
N ARG A 308 25.73 2.49 0.99
CA ARG A 308 26.31 1.19 1.35
C ARG A 308 25.23 0.12 1.41
N VAL A 309 24.18 0.34 2.21
CA VAL A 309 23.06 -0.60 2.37
C VAL A 309 22.41 -0.89 1.01
N MET A 310 22.18 0.13 0.18
CA MET A 310 21.55 -0.07 -1.13
C MET A 310 22.46 -0.81 -2.12
N LYS A 311 23.78 -0.60 -2.08
CA LYS A 311 24.74 -1.37 -2.88
C LYS A 311 24.76 -2.84 -2.46
N ASP A 312 24.74 -3.12 -1.16
CA ASP A 312 24.73 -4.49 -0.64
C ASP A 312 23.43 -5.23 -1.03
N LEU A 313 22.28 -4.54 -1.02
CA LEU A 313 20.97 -5.14 -1.33
C LEU A 313 20.70 -5.29 -2.84
N LEU A 314 21.03 -4.26 -3.63
CA LEU A 314 20.63 -4.15 -5.03
C LEU A 314 21.76 -4.50 -6.01
N GLY A 315 23.02 -4.39 -5.58
CA GLY A 315 24.19 -4.40 -6.46
C GLY A 315 24.14 -3.25 -7.49
N ASP A 316 24.98 -3.31 -8.51
CA ASP A 316 25.06 -2.29 -9.58
C ASP A 316 24.09 -2.58 -10.73
N MET A 317 22.85 -2.91 -10.37
CA MET A 317 21.79 -3.21 -11.31
C MET A 317 21.18 -1.94 -11.89
N THR A 318 20.94 -1.93 -13.20
CA THR A 318 20.26 -0.83 -13.90
C THR A 318 18.76 -1.08 -14.02
N PHE A 319 17.98 -0.04 -14.34
CA PHE A 319 16.53 -0.18 -14.58
C PHE A 319 16.22 -1.17 -15.70
N GLN A 320 17.01 -1.18 -16.77
CA GLN A 320 16.83 -2.11 -17.89
C GLN A 320 17.16 -3.54 -17.50
N GLU A 321 18.24 -3.76 -16.74
CA GLU A 321 18.62 -5.08 -16.23
C GLU A 321 17.53 -5.65 -15.30
N ALA A 322 17.02 -4.83 -14.38
CA ALA A 322 15.93 -5.23 -13.48
C ALA A 322 14.66 -5.58 -14.25
N TYR A 323 14.28 -4.77 -15.24
CA TYR A 323 13.10 -5.05 -16.09
C TYR A 323 13.26 -6.35 -16.88
N ASN A 324 14.44 -6.59 -17.45
CA ASN A 324 14.71 -7.81 -18.21
C ASN A 324 14.63 -9.06 -17.32
N ARG A 325 15.08 -8.96 -16.06
CA ARG A 325 15.05 -10.05 -15.08
C ARG A 325 13.63 -10.36 -14.57
N THR A 326 12.88 -9.35 -14.15
CA THR A 326 11.61 -9.56 -13.40
C THR A 326 10.35 -9.26 -14.20
N ARG A 327 10.47 -8.49 -15.30
CA ARG A 327 9.33 -7.94 -16.07
C ARG A 327 8.38 -7.08 -15.23
N ARG A 328 8.82 -6.62 -14.07
CA ARG A 328 8.15 -5.60 -13.25
C ARG A 328 8.69 -4.24 -13.66
N ILE A 329 7.81 -3.25 -13.75
CA ILE A 329 8.17 -1.90 -14.15
C ILE A 329 8.43 -1.09 -12.88
N LEU A 330 9.71 -0.90 -12.57
CA LEU A 330 10.15 -0.05 -11.47
C LEU A 330 10.11 1.41 -11.91
N ASN A 331 9.46 2.25 -11.09
CA ASN A 331 9.48 3.69 -11.23
C ASN A 331 9.96 4.32 -9.92
N ILE A 332 10.94 5.21 -10.02
CA ILE A 332 11.44 6.00 -8.91
C ILE A 332 11.27 7.47 -9.24
N PHE A 333 10.65 8.21 -8.34
CA PHE A 333 10.47 9.64 -8.51
C PHE A 333 11.59 10.42 -7.86
N VAL A 334 12.15 11.39 -8.59
CA VAL A 334 13.20 12.28 -8.09
C VAL A 334 12.87 13.73 -8.43
N SER A 335 13.11 14.62 -7.49
CA SER A 335 12.93 16.05 -7.68
C SER A 335 14.27 16.73 -7.92
N SER A 336 14.29 17.80 -8.73
CA SER A 336 15.51 18.59 -8.86
C SER A 336 15.67 19.52 -7.66
N ALA A 337 16.93 19.75 -7.26
CA ALA A 337 17.24 20.80 -6.29
C ALA A 337 16.94 22.21 -6.84
N SER A 338 16.94 22.37 -8.16
CA SER A 338 16.57 23.62 -8.83
C SER A 338 15.06 23.82 -8.86
N ILE A 339 14.59 25.07 -8.76
CA ILE A 339 13.17 25.44 -8.93
C ILE A 339 12.74 25.35 -10.40
N TYR A 340 13.69 25.57 -11.32
CA TYR A 340 13.40 25.70 -12.76
C TYR A 340 13.33 24.37 -13.49
N GLU A 341 13.63 23.27 -12.80
CA GLU A 341 13.70 21.95 -13.41
C GLU A 341 12.58 21.06 -12.86
N LEU A 342 11.84 20.46 -13.79
CA LEU A 342 10.72 19.59 -13.46
C LEU A 342 11.20 18.29 -12.82
N PRO A 343 10.43 17.71 -11.88
CA PRO A 343 10.75 16.42 -11.32
C PRO A 343 10.71 15.33 -12.40
N ARG A 344 11.55 14.31 -12.24
CA ARG A 344 11.74 13.24 -13.23
C ARG A 344 11.26 11.91 -12.67
N LEU A 345 10.56 11.16 -13.52
CA LEU A 345 10.17 9.77 -13.26
C LEU A 345 11.20 8.85 -13.92
N LEU A 346 12.03 8.20 -13.10
CA LEU A 346 13.08 7.29 -13.54
C LEU A 346 12.51 5.88 -13.71
N ASN A 347 12.63 5.31 -14.90
CA ASN A 347 12.27 3.94 -15.21
C ASN A 347 13.09 3.37 -16.38
N TYR A 348 12.76 2.15 -16.81
CA TYR A 348 13.45 1.50 -17.93
C TYR A 348 13.26 2.20 -19.29
N ILE A 349 12.24 3.05 -19.45
CA ILE A 349 12.00 3.82 -20.69
C ILE A 349 12.79 5.13 -20.66
N THR A 350 12.69 5.90 -19.59
CA THR A 350 13.28 7.24 -19.47
C THR A 350 14.77 7.20 -19.09
N SER A 351 15.20 6.16 -18.40
CA SER A 351 16.52 6.06 -17.78
C SER A 351 17.00 4.60 -17.67
N PRO A 352 17.08 3.84 -18.79
CA PRO A 352 17.39 2.40 -18.77
C PRO A 352 18.71 2.04 -18.08
N ASN A 353 19.73 2.87 -18.29
CA ASN A 353 21.12 2.60 -17.87
C ASN A 353 21.48 3.29 -16.55
N VAL A 354 20.53 3.95 -15.88
CA VAL A 354 20.77 4.53 -14.56
C VAL A 354 20.81 3.42 -13.52
N ILE A 355 21.76 3.51 -12.59
CA ILE A 355 21.93 2.53 -11.53
C ILE A 355 20.87 2.75 -10.45
N ILE A 356 20.16 1.69 -10.07
CA ILE A 356 18.99 1.78 -9.19
C ILE A 356 19.37 2.31 -7.80
N TRP A 357 20.48 1.86 -7.21
CA TRP A 357 20.89 2.35 -5.88
C TRP A 357 21.17 3.86 -5.88
N SER A 358 21.68 4.42 -7.00
CA SER A 358 21.92 5.86 -7.11
C SER A 358 20.60 6.65 -7.22
N ALA A 359 19.62 6.09 -7.93
CA ALA A 359 18.27 6.65 -8.03
C ALA A 359 17.54 6.62 -6.68
N VAL A 360 17.66 5.54 -5.91
CA VAL A 360 17.12 5.45 -4.54
C VAL A 360 17.80 6.46 -3.63
N ALA A 361 19.14 6.57 -3.67
CA ALA A 361 19.87 7.55 -2.87
C ALA A 361 19.44 8.99 -3.16
N ALA A 362 19.17 9.33 -4.42
CA ALA A 362 18.60 10.61 -4.83
C ALA A 362 17.15 10.79 -4.37
N SER A 363 16.32 9.75 -4.49
CA SER A 363 14.93 9.78 -4.05
C SER A 363 14.77 9.86 -2.53
N CYS A 364 15.78 9.45 -1.75
CA CYS A 364 15.78 9.58 -0.29
C CYS A 364 16.47 10.85 0.22
N SER A 365 16.97 11.73 -0.67
CA SER A 365 17.66 12.96 -0.30
C SER A 365 16.69 14.05 0.17
N VAL A 366 16.03 13.84 1.31
CA VAL A 366 15.09 14.81 1.91
C VAL A 366 15.85 16.10 2.24
N PRO A 367 15.40 17.27 1.76
CA PRO A 367 16.04 18.55 2.07
C PRO A 367 16.23 18.73 3.58
N LEU A 368 17.38 19.26 3.99
CA LEU A 368 17.82 19.44 5.39
C LEU A 368 18.11 18.15 6.18
N VAL A 369 17.60 17.00 5.76
CA VAL A 369 17.84 15.72 6.44
C VAL A 369 18.99 14.96 5.80
N PHE A 370 19.00 14.81 4.47
CA PHE A 370 20.03 14.08 3.73
C PHE A 370 20.69 14.97 2.69
N ALA A 371 21.97 14.73 2.43
CA ALA A 371 22.69 15.40 1.34
C ALA A 371 22.07 15.04 -0.03
N ALA A 372 21.91 16.04 -0.89
CA ALA A 372 21.43 15.85 -2.26
C ALA A 372 22.39 14.96 -3.06
N ALA A 373 21.85 13.98 -3.80
CA ALA A 373 22.64 12.98 -4.50
C ALA A 373 22.68 13.22 -6.02
N THR A 374 23.66 12.61 -6.67
CA THR A 374 23.80 12.62 -8.14
C THR A 374 23.44 11.25 -8.70
N LEU A 375 22.73 11.24 -9.82
CA LEU A 375 22.37 10.02 -10.52
C LEU A 375 23.59 9.48 -11.29
N LEU A 376 23.81 8.18 -11.21
CA LEU A 376 24.90 7.50 -11.90
C LEU A 376 24.36 6.67 -13.06
N PHE A 377 25.06 6.81 -14.18
CA PHE A 377 24.88 6.05 -15.41
C PHE A 377 25.94 4.94 -15.46
N LYS A 378 25.51 3.74 -15.83
CA LYS A 378 26.39 2.62 -16.13
C LYS A 378 26.46 2.45 -17.65
N ASP A 379 27.66 2.57 -18.20
CA ASP A 379 27.86 2.33 -19.63
C ASP A 379 27.65 0.84 -19.96
N PRO A 380 26.75 0.49 -20.90
CA PRO A 380 26.51 -0.90 -21.28
C PRO A 380 27.73 -1.58 -21.92
N VAL A 381 28.68 -0.83 -22.49
CA VAL A 381 29.85 -1.38 -23.18
C VAL A 381 31.05 -1.50 -22.25
N THR A 382 31.41 -0.42 -21.55
CA THR A 382 32.59 -0.38 -20.68
C THR A 382 32.29 -0.87 -19.26
N GLY A 383 31.04 -0.80 -18.82
CA GLY A 383 30.65 -1.09 -17.43
C GLY A 383 31.04 0.01 -16.44
N GLU A 384 31.66 1.10 -16.89
CA GLU A 384 32.11 2.20 -16.03
C GLU A 384 30.95 3.08 -15.57
N TYR A 385 31.17 3.77 -14.45
CA TYR A 385 30.21 4.71 -13.88
C TYR A 385 30.51 6.13 -14.33
N ALA A 386 29.52 6.80 -14.90
CA ALA A 386 29.56 8.20 -15.23
C ALA A 386 28.40 8.96 -14.56
N PRO A 387 28.55 10.26 -14.25
CA PRO A 387 27.40 11.09 -13.89
C PRO A 387 26.37 11.11 -15.02
N TRP A 388 25.09 11.00 -14.67
CA TRP A 388 24.02 10.94 -15.68
C TRP A 388 23.86 12.25 -16.48
N ASN A 389 24.11 13.40 -15.85
CA ASN A 389 24.11 14.70 -16.51
C ASN A 389 25.54 15.25 -16.57
N LEU A 390 25.88 15.90 -17.69
CA LEU A 390 27.18 16.55 -17.91
C LEU A 390 27.40 17.73 -16.97
N THR A 391 26.33 18.38 -16.54
CA THR A 391 26.34 19.38 -15.46
C THR A 391 26.08 18.70 -14.11
N PRO A 392 26.77 19.14 -13.03
CA PRO A 392 26.60 18.57 -11.69
C PRO A 392 25.24 18.99 -11.11
N GLN A 393 24.17 18.39 -11.61
CA GLN A 393 22.84 18.52 -11.06
C GLN A 393 22.70 17.61 -9.84
N LYS A 394 22.11 18.17 -8.79
CA LYS A 394 21.78 17.45 -7.56
C LYS A 394 20.28 17.23 -7.50
N PHE A 395 19.91 16.01 -7.14
CA PHE A 395 18.52 15.60 -6.97
C PHE A 395 18.19 15.51 -5.47
N ILE A 396 16.94 15.84 -5.17
CA ILE A 396 16.34 15.77 -3.84
C ILE A 396 15.18 14.78 -3.85
N ASP A 397 14.67 14.50 -2.66
CA ASP A 397 13.57 13.55 -2.46
C ASP A 397 12.36 13.86 -3.34
N GLY A 398 11.88 12.84 -4.05
CA GLY A 398 10.72 12.93 -4.92
C GLY A 398 9.42 13.26 -4.18
N SER A 399 9.32 12.95 -2.88
CA SER A 399 8.13 13.24 -2.07
C SER A 399 7.89 14.74 -1.90
N VAL A 400 8.89 15.57 -2.20
CA VAL A 400 8.81 17.02 -2.06
C VAL A 400 7.94 17.66 -3.16
N GLU A 401 8.00 17.15 -4.40
CA GLU A 401 7.20 17.70 -5.51
C GLU A 401 6.17 16.72 -6.11
N GLY A 402 6.28 15.43 -5.82
CA GLY A 402 5.36 14.43 -6.32
C GLY A 402 5.56 13.07 -5.67
N ASP A 403 5.11 12.93 -4.43
CA ASP A 403 5.17 11.64 -3.72
C ASP A 403 4.44 10.51 -4.48
N VAL A 404 3.39 10.88 -5.23
CA VAL A 404 2.49 9.97 -5.93
C VAL A 404 2.22 10.48 -7.36
N PRO A 405 3.12 10.23 -8.35
CA PRO A 405 3.07 10.86 -9.68
C PRO A 405 2.05 10.20 -10.62
N MET A 406 0.76 10.23 -10.26
CA MET A 406 -0.31 9.53 -10.98
C MET A 406 -0.42 9.96 -12.45
N ALA A 407 -0.37 11.26 -12.74
CA ALA A 407 -0.54 11.78 -14.11
C ALA A 407 0.55 11.26 -15.05
N ARG A 408 1.82 11.30 -14.63
CA ARG A 408 2.93 10.79 -15.44
C ARG A 408 2.88 9.28 -15.64
N LEU A 409 2.47 8.53 -14.63
CA LEU A 409 2.26 7.08 -14.75
C LEU A 409 1.09 6.75 -15.69
N ALA A 410 0.01 7.53 -15.63
CA ALA A 410 -1.13 7.39 -16.53
C ALA A 410 -0.72 7.60 -17.99
N GLU A 411 0.00 8.69 -18.28
CA GLU A 411 0.49 9.03 -19.62
C GLU A 411 1.48 7.99 -20.16
N MET A 412 2.48 7.61 -19.37
CA MET A 412 3.56 6.75 -19.86
C MET A 412 3.16 5.27 -20.00
N PHE A 413 2.31 4.77 -19.11
CA PHE A 413 2.02 3.33 -19.01
C PHE A 413 0.55 2.98 -19.20
N ASN A 414 -0.30 3.95 -19.59
CA ASN A 414 -1.75 3.78 -19.73
C ASN A 414 -2.39 3.25 -18.43
N VAL A 415 -1.97 3.83 -17.30
CA VAL A 415 -2.49 3.49 -15.97
C VAL A 415 -3.75 4.29 -15.70
N ASN A 416 -4.83 3.59 -15.39
CA ASN A 416 -6.12 4.19 -15.04
C ASN A 416 -6.64 3.76 -13.67
N HIS A 417 -5.88 2.92 -12.94
CA HIS A 417 -6.24 2.48 -11.60
C HIS A 417 -5.02 2.51 -10.67
N PHE A 418 -5.13 3.24 -9.55
CA PHE A 418 -4.03 3.52 -8.64
C PHE A 418 -4.29 2.90 -7.26
N ILE A 419 -3.40 2.01 -6.84
CA ILE A 419 -3.33 1.50 -5.48
C ILE A 419 -2.23 2.28 -4.76
N VAL A 420 -2.57 3.08 -3.77
CA VAL A 420 -1.61 3.93 -3.05
C VAL A 420 -1.45 3.39 -1.63
N CYS A 421 -0.24 3.06 -1.21
CA CYS A 421 0.07 2.86 0.19
C CYS A 421 0.64 4.14 0.76
N GLN A 422 -0.10 4.77 1.67
CA GLN A 422 0.28 6.05 2.26
C GLN A 422 0.81 5.84 3.66
N VAL A 423 2.03 6.30 3.92
CA VAL A 423 2.67 6.22 5.24
C VAL A 423 3.21 7.55 5.74
N ASN A 424 3.04 8.64 4.98
CA ASN A 424 3.43 9.99 5.42
C ASN A 424 2.71 10.39 6.72
N PRO A 425 3.45 10.63 7.81
CA PRO A 425 2.86 10.97 9.11
C PRO A 425 2.01 12.25 9.11
N HIS A 426 2.35 13.21 8.25
CA HIS A 426 1.66 14.50 8.18
C HIS A 426 0.32 14.41 7.44
N VAL A 427 0.14 13.44 6.53
CA VAL A 427 -1.09 13.27 5.74
C VAL A 427 -2.00 12.21 6.34
N MET A 428 -1.42 11.22 7.03
CA MET A 428 -2.14 10.07 7.59
C MET A 428 -3.38 10.44 8.42
N PRO A 429 -3.31 11.36 9.41
CA PRO A 429 -4.48 11.70 10.23
C PRO A 429 -5.62 12.30 9.39
N PHE A 430 -5.27 13.11 8.39
CA PHE A 430 -6.24 13.75 7.50
C PHE A 430 -6.94 12.73 6.61
N LEU A 431 -6.19 11.81 6.00
CA LEU A 431 -6.78 10.75 5.16
C LEU A 431 -7.63 9.76 5.93
N GLN A 432 -7.21 9.39 7.15
CA GLN A 432 -8.03 8.54 8.02
C GLN A 432 -9.32 9.26 8.43
N TYR A 433 -9.25 10.57 8.65
CA TYR A 433 -10.44 11.38 8.93
C TYR A 433 -11.37 11.43 7.72
N GLU A 434 -10.83 11.73 6.53
CA GLU A 434 -11.59 11.74 5.27
C GLU A 434 -12.22 10.38 4.96
N GLU A 435 -11.49 9.27 5.09
CA GLU A 435 -12.01 7.92 4.85
C GLU A 435 -13.14 7.58 5.84
N ARG A 436 -13.01 7.96 7.12
CA ARG A 436 -14.05 7.75 8.13
C ARG A 436 -15.28 8.61 7.88
N VAL A 437 -15.10 9.89 7.55
CA VAL A 437 -16.20 10.82 7.25
C VAL A 437 -16.91 10.39 5.97
N MET A 438 -16.17 10.03 4.93
CA MET A 438 -16.72 9.52 3.67
C MET A 438 -17.53 8.25 3.94
N THR A 439 -16.96 7.27 4.64
CA THR A 439 -17.65 6.02 5.00
C THR A 439 -18.90 6.28 5.84
N ARG A 440 -18.87 7.26 6.74
CA ARG A 440 -20.01 7.60 7.59
C ARG A 440 -21.11 8.34 6.84
N ASN A 441 -20.75 9.32 6.00
CA ASN A 441 -21.69 10.06 5.14
C ASN A 441 -22.30 9.17 4.06
N LEU A 442 -21.55 8.16 3.61
CA LEU A 442 -22.02 7.15 2.69
C LEU A 442 -23.00 6.16 3.35
N LYS A 443 -22.82 5.84 4.64
CA LYS A 443 -23.73 4.97 5.41
C LYS A 443 -24.91 5.72 6.05
N GLN A 444 -24.78 7.02 6.27
CA GLN A 444 -25.80 7.88 6.86
C GLN A 444 -25.94 9.12 5.97
N ASN A 445 -27.10 9.34 5.35
CA ASN A 445 -27.46 10.55 4.58
C ASN A 445 -27.51 11.84 5.45
N SER A 446 -26.55 12.04 6.36
CA SER A 446 -26.59 13.03 7.43
C SER A 446 -25.35 13.94 7.47
N THR A 447 -25.52 15.14 6.93
CA THR A 447 -25.06 16.50 7.35
C THR A 447 -23.73 16.76 8.07
N SER A 448 -22.72 15.87 8.11
CA SER A 448 -21.39 16.22 8.67
C SER A 448 -20.53 17.14 7.76
N SER A 449 -21.15 17.85 6.82
CA SER A 449 -20.50 18.69 5.79
C SER A 449 -19.64 19.81 6.38
N TRP A 450 -20.05 20.43 7.48
CA TRP A 450 -19.39 21.63 8.02
C TRP A 450 -17.96 21.38 8.54
N VAL A 451 -17.68 20.24 9.17
CA VAL A 451 -16.33 19.92 9.65
C VAL A 451 -15.38 19.62 8.49
N SER A 452 -15.87 18.91 7.46
CA SER A 452 -15.10 18.71 6.22
C SER A 452 -14.86 20.04 5.48
N THR A 453 -15.81 20.97 5.53
CA THR A 453 -15.63 22.31 4.95
C THR A 453 -14.61 23.12 5.75
N LEU A 454 -14.67 23.10 7.08
CA LEU A 454 -13.74 23.84 7.93
C LEU A 454 -12.29 23.32 7.79
N THR A 455 -12.12 22.00 7.71
CA THR A 455 -10.80 21.39 7.48
C THR A 455 -10.23 21.72 6.10
N LYS A 456 -11.08 21.77 5.06
CA LYS A 456 -10.69 22.25 3.72
C LYS A 456 -10.30 23.73 3.75
N LEU A 457 -11.11 24.59 4.37
CA LEU A 457 -10.81 26.02 4.51
C LEU A 457 -9.48 26.26 5.26
N ALA A 458 -9.23 25.52 6.34
CA ALA A 458 -7.98 25.62 7.07
C ALA A 458 -6.77 25.19 6.22
N LYS A 459 -6.92 24.12 5.43
CA LYS A 459 -5.90 23.69 4.46
C LYS A 459 -5.63 24.78 3.41
N ASP A 460 -6.69 25.33 2.83
CA ASP A 460 -6.59 26.35 1.78
C ASP A 460 -5.96 27.64 2.29
N GLU A 461 -6.26 28.06 3.53
CA GLU A 461 -5.64 29.22 4.19
C GLU A 461 -4.13 29.01 4.43
N VAL A 462 -3.72 27.81 4.83
CA VAL A 462 -2.29 27.48 5.01
C VAL A 462 -1.56 27.51 3.67
N LEU A 463 -2.15 26.91 2.62
CA LEU A 463 -1.59 26.95 1.27
C LEU A 463 -1.46 28.40 0.76
N HIS A 464 -2.49 29.22 1.00
CA HIS A 464 -2.49 30.64 0.66
C HIS A 464 -1.36 31.39 1.39
N ARG A 465 -1.18 31.17 2.69
CA ARG A 465 -0.09 31.80 3.45
C ARG A 465 1.29 31.39 2.97
N PHE A 466 1.49 30.11 2.63
CA PHE A 466 2.76 29.64 2.06
C PHE A 466 3.03 30.24 0.69
N HIS A 467 2.00 30.39 -0.13
CA HIS A 467 2.11 31.08 -1.41
C HIS A 467 2.51 32.56 -1.22
N MET A 468 1.83 33.27 -0.32
CA MET A 468 2.18 34.66 0.02
C MET A 468 3.62 34.80 0.51
N PHE A 469 4.09 33.93 1.42
CA PHE A 469 5.47 34.00 1.91
C PHE A 469 6.49 33.76 0.80
N ALA A 470 6.20 32.87 -0.15
CA ALA A 470 7.04 32.65 -1.30
C ALA A 470 7.08 33.88 -2.23
N GLU A 471 5.95 34.54 -2.48
CA GLU A 471 5.87 35.75 -3.31
C GLU A 471 6.55 36.97 -2.68
N ILE A 472 6.44 37.12 -1.34
CA ILE A 472 7.11 38.17 -0.57
C ILE A 472 8.64 37.95 -0.53
N GLY A 473 9.14 36.78 -0.97
CA GLY A 473 10.57 36.47 -1.06
C GLY A 473 11.18 35.95 0.24
N ILE A 474 10.36 35.58 1.24
CA ILE A 474 10.84 34.93 2.47
C ILE A 474 11.04 33.44 2.16
N LEU A 475 12.29 32.97 2.09
CA LEU A 475 12.65 31.57 1.82
C LEU A 475 11.79 30.93 0.69
N PRO A 476 11.77 31.52 -0.52
CA PRO A 476 10.82 31.16 -1.57
C PRO A 476 10.93 29.69 -1.96
N THR A 477 12.15 29.14 -2.06
CA THR A 477 12.39 27.72 -2.29
C THR A 477 11.70 26.82 -1.27
N LEU A 478 11.81 27.13 0.02
CA LEU A 478 11.24 26.32 1.10
C LEU A 478 9.71 26.33 1.03
N PHE A 479 9.10 27.52 0.96
CA PHE A 479 7.64 27.63 0.96
C PHE A 479 7.00 27.12 -0.33
N THR A 480 7.63 27.29 -1.50
CA THR A 480 7.14 26.67 -2.74
C THR A 480 7.16 25.15 -2.64
N LYS A 481 8.23 24.56 -2.06
CA LYS A 481 8.34 23.11 -1.87
C LYS A 481 7.33 22.61 -0.81
N LEU A 482 7.15 23.31 0.30
CA LEU A 482 6.12 22.98 1.30
C LEU A 482 4.69 23.08 0.74
N ASN A 483 4.43 24.09 -0.09
CA ASN A 483 3.15 24.25 -0.77
C ASN A 483 2.88 23.06 -1.72
N SER A 484 3.91 22.61 -2.45
CA SER A 484 3.80 21.41 -3.27
C SER A 484 3.49 20.17 -2.43
N VAL A 485 4.23 19.93 -1.34
CA VAL A 485 3.96 18.80 -0.42
C VAL A 485 2.52 18.82 0.10
N LEU A 486 1.97 19.97 0.49
CA LEU A 486 0.60 20.02 1.04
C LEU A 486 -0.51 19.93 -0.03
N SER A 487 -0.25 20.38 -1.26
CA SER A 487 -1.22 20.40 -2.35
C SER A 487 -1.31 19.08 -3.13
N GLN A 488 -0.32 18.19 -3.00
CA GLN A 488 -0.28 16.90 -3.69
C GLN A 488 -1.48 15.99 -3.37
N LYS A 489 -1.88 15.20 -4.36
CA LYS A 489 -2.93 14.18 -4.23
C LYS A 489 -2.34 12.89 -3.66
N TYR A 490 -2.65 12.60 -2.40
CA TYR A 490 -2.16 11.41 -1.68
C TYR A 490 -3.09 10.20 -1.73
N SER A 491 -4.27 10.32 -2.33
CA SER A 491 -5.29 9.26 -2.39
C SER A 491 -5.46 8.72 -3.81
N GLY A 492 -5.32 7.41 -3.97
CA GLY A 492 -5.64 6.69 -5.20
C GLY A 492 -7.07 6.13 -5.19
N ASP A 493 -7.42 5.35 -6.22
CA ASP A 493 -8.69 4.62 -6.29
C ASP A 493 -8.87 3.68 -5.09
N ILE A 494 -7.78 3.04 -4.69
CA ILE A 494 -7.67 2.24 -3.46
C ILE A 494 -6.48 2.77 -2.67
N THR A 495 -6.74 3.38 -1.53
CA THR A 495 -5.68 3.88 -0.64
C THR A 495 -5.55 2.94 0.56
N ILE A 496 -4.37 2.40 0.82
CA ILE A 496 -4.05 1.54 1.98
C ILE A 496 -3.38 2.42 3.03
N LEU A 497 -3.93 2.42 4.25
CA LEU A 497 -3.49 3.26 5.35
C LEU A 497 -3.09 2.35 6.52
N PRO A 498 -1.79 2.01 6.69
CA PRO A 498 -1.32 1.30 7.88
C PRO A 498 -1.62 2.06 9.17
N GLU A 499 -1.97 1.35 10.24
CA GLU A 499 -2.23 1.96 11.55
C GLU A 499 -0.91 2.43 12.17
N MET A 500 -0.73 3.74 12.26
CA MET A 500 0.44 4.37 12.85
C MET A 500 0.16 4.78 14.30
N GLU A 501 0.94 4.26 15.25
CA GLU A 501 0.92 4.80 16.61
C GLU A 501 1.69 6.12 16.64
N LEU A 502 1.03 7.22 17.01
CA LEU A 502 1.64 8.55 17.16
C LEU A 502 2.84 8.54 18.13
N LYS A 503 2.90 7.57 19.05
CA LYS A 503 4.03 7.36 19.96
C LYS A 503 5.34 7.03 19.25
N ASN A 504 5.27 6.50 18.03
CA ASN A 504 6.44 6.10 17.24
C ASN A 504 6.92 7.21 16.29
N LEU A 505 6.27 8.38 16.26
CA LEU A 505 6.74 9.54 15.48
C LEU A 505 8.20 9.94 15.74
N PRO A 506 8.72 9.98 16.99
CA PRO A 506 10.13 10.31 17.21
C PRO A 506 11.11 9.28 16.62
N LEU A 507 10.64 8.07 16.27
CA LEU A 507 11.44 6.99 15.68
C LEU A 507 11.48 7.03 14.13
N ILE A 508 10.90 8.07 13.49
CA ILE A 508 10.84 8.17 12.02
C ILE A 508 12.24 8.19 11.37
N LEU A 509 13.23 8.79 12.04
CA LEU A 509 14.61 8.98 11.53
C LEU A 509 15.63 8.13 12.30
N THR A 510 15.21 7.02 12.90
CA THR A 510 16.07 6.08 13.62
C THR A 510 16.12 4.74 12.90
N ASN A 511 17.25 4.05 12.94
CA ASN A 511 17.37 2.71 12.36
C ASN A 511 16.29 1.76 12.93
N PRO A 512 15.59 1.00 12.07
CA PRO A 512 14.58 0.06 12.53
C PRO A 512 15.25 -1.12 13.27
N THR A 513 14.66 -1.55 14.38
CA THR A 513 15.03 -2.81 15.05
C THR A 513 14.27 -3.99 14.42
N PRO A 514 14.74 -5.24 14.57
CA PRO A 514 14.01 -6.41 14.06
C PRO A 514 12.58 -6.50 14.59
N GLU A 515 12.34 -6.13 15.86
CA GLU A 515 10.99 -6.13 16.45
C GLU A 515 10.10 -5.08 15.80
N PHE A 516 10.65 -3.90 15.50
CA PHE A 516 9.94 -2.87 14.76
C PHE A 516 9.59 -3.35 13.35
N MET A 517 10.51 -4.06 12.68
CA MET A 517 10.29 -4.62 11.35
C MET A 517 9.15 -5.65 11.35
N GLU A 518 9.16 -6.62 12.27
CA GLU A 518 8.08 -7.61 12.39
C GLU A 518 6.73 -6.95 12.63
N ARG A 519 6.70 -5.91 13.48
CA ARG A 519 5.49 -5.12 13.73
C ARG A 519 5.03 -4.37 12.48
N ALA A 520 5.95 -3.76 11.74
CA ALA A 520 5.65 -3.01 10.51
C ALA A 520 5.11 -3.93 9.41
N PHE A 521 5.69 -5.13 9.27
CA PHE A 521 5.17 -6.20 8.40
C PHE A 521 3.71 -6.50 8.71
N LEU A 522 3.43 -6.83 9.98
CA LEU A 522 2.08 -7.19 10.39
C LEU A 522 1.08 -6.04 10.23
N CYS A 523 1.52 -4.80 10.49
CA CYS A 523 0.69 -3.60 10.30
C CYS A 523 0.31 -3.40 8.83
N GLY A 524 1.28 -3.51 7.91
CA GLY A 524 1.03 -3.43 6.47
C GLY A 524 0.09 -4.53 5.96
N GLU A 525 0.28 -5.76 6.43
CA GLU A 525 -0.59 -6.89 6.06
C GLU A 525 -2.04 -6.64 6.53
N ARG A 526 -2.22 -6.28 7.82
CA ARG A 526 -3.53 -5.99 8.41
C ARG A 526 -4.28 -4.87 7.71
N ALA A 527 -3.59 -3.81 7.31
CA ALA A 527 -4.19 -2.71 6.56
C ALA A 527 -4.64 -3.12 5.16
N THR A 528 -4.00 -4.13 4.57
CA THR A 528 -4.27 -4.60 3.22
C THR A 528 -5.42 -5.61 3.17
N TRP A 529 -5.55 -6.50 4.16
CA TRP A 529 -6.53 -7.59 4.15
C TRP A 529 -7.99 -7.17 3.88
N PRO A 530 -8.53 -6.10 4.52
CA PRO A 530 -9.90 -5.63 4.23
C PRO A 530 -10.07 -5.18 2.77
N LYS A 531 -9.01 -4.65 2.16
CA LYS A 531 -9.03 -4.06 0.82
C LYS A 531 -8.71 -5.10 -0.29
N LEU A 532 -8.24 -6.30 0.07
CA LEU A 532 -7.84 -7.34 -0.88
C LEU A 532 -8.95 -7.73 -1.85
N SER A 533 -10.20 -7.82 -1.39
CA SER A 533 -11.33 -8.19 -2.26
C SER A 533 -11.55 -7.14 -3.36
N ARG A 534 -11.48 -5.86 -3.00
CA ARG A 534 -11.59 -4.74 -3.93
C ARG A 534 -10.43 -4.69 -4.91
N ILE A 535 -9.21 -4.90 -4.41
CA ILE A 535 -8.00 -4.95 -5.23
C ILE A 535 -8.06 -6.11 -6.22
N ARG A 536 -8.47 -7.31 -5.78
CA ARG A 536 -8.68 -8.47 -6.65
C ARG A 536 -9.67 -8.14 -7.76
N ASN A 537 -10.82 -7.57 -7.41
CA ASN A 537 -11.87 -7.29 -8.39
C ASN A 537 -11.41 -6.27 -9.45
N ALA A 538 -10.62 -5.27 -9.06
CA ALA A 538 -10.08 -4.28 -9.98
C ALA A 538 -8.93 -4.81 -10.85
N CYS A 539 -8.05 -5.66 -10.31
CA CYS A 539 -6.80 -6.07 -10.98
C CYS A 539 -6.87 -7.44 -11.68
N ALA A 540 -7.77 -8.34 -11.29
CA ALA A 540 -7.74 -9.73 -11.76
C ALA A 540 -7.86 -9.85 -13.29
N VAL A 541 -8.76 -9.08 -13.90
CA VAL A 541 -8.98 -9.10 -15.36
C VAL A 541 -7.73 -8.62 -16.11
N GLU A 542 -7.11 -7.54 -15.66
CA GLU A 542 -5.85 -7.04 -16.24
C GLU A 542 -4.73 -8.06 -16.14
N LEU A 543 -4.52 -8.64 -14.95
CA LEU A 543 -3.44 -9.61 -14.72
C LEU A 543 -3.61 -10.87 -15.57
N GLU A 544 -4.86 -11.27 -15.82
CA GLU A 544 -5.18 -12.39 -16.71
C GLU A 544 -4.96 -12.03 -18.18
N LEU A 545 -5.36 -10.83 -18.63
CA LEU A 545 -5.05 -10.34 -19.97
C LEU A 545 -3.53 -10.28 -20.20
N ASP A 546 -2.75 -9.77 -19.24
CA ASP A 546 -1.29 -9.74 -19.34
C ASP A 546 -0.69 -11.15 -19.39
N SER A 547 -1.23 -12.09 -18.63
CA SER A 547 -0.80 -13.49 -18.66
C SER A 547 -1.15 -14.16 -19.99
N ALA A 548 -2.33 -13.86 -20.55
CA ALA A 548 -2.76 -14.33 -21.86
C ALA A 548 -1.86 -13.80 -22.98
N VAL A 549 -1.50 -12.51 -22.96
CA VAL A 549 -0.55 -11.91 -23.91
C VAL A 549 0.81 -12.61 -23.85
N GLN A 550 1.32 -12.90 -22.65
CA GLN A 550 2.59 -13.61 -22.48
C GLN A 550 2.52 -15.04 -23.06
N ALA A 551 1.44 -15.77 -22.78
CA ALA A 551 1.24 -17.12 -23.29
C ALA A 551 1.14 -17.14 -24.83
N LEU A 552 0.32 -16.25 -25.41
CA LEU A 552 0.14 -16.16 -26.87
C LEU A 552 1.44 -15.76 -27.58
N ARG A 553 2.19 -14.79 -27.03
CA ARG A 553 3.53 -14.43 -27.57
C ARG A 553 4.50 -15.59 -27.54
N ALA A 554 4.55 -16.33 -26.42
CA ALA A 554 5.43 -17.49 -26.32
C ALA A 554 5.11 -18.53 -27.41
N CYS A 555 3.82 -18.74 -27.73
CA CYS A 555 3.42 -19.76 -28.69
C CYS A 555 3.65 -19.34 -30.14
N LEU A 556 3.55 -18.04 -30.45
CA LEU A 556 3.99 -17.53 -31.75
C LEU A 556 5.50 -17.68 -31.96
N VAL A 557 6.30 -17.45 -30.91
CA VAL A 557 7.77 -17.51 -31.01
C VAL A 557 8.29 -18.94 -31.02
N PHE A 558 7.77 -19.82 -30.16
CA PHE A 558 8.27 -21.19 -29.98
C PHE A 558 7.50 -22.24 -30.80
N GLY A 559 6.47 -21.83 -31.56
CA GLY A 559 5.54 -22.75 -32.22
C GLY A 559 4.68 -23.53 -31.22
N ASN A 560 3.70 -24.29 -31.73
CA ASN A 560 2.77 -25.09 -30.91
C ASN A 560 3.39 -26.33 -30.24
N ASN A 561 4.67 -26.30 -29.85
CA ASN A 561 5.27 -27.40 -29.12
C ASN A 561 4.77 -27.40 -27.65
N PRO A 562 3.93 -28.38 -27.26
CA PRO A 562 3.20 -28.33 -25.99
C PRO A 562 4.10 -28.53 -24.76
N THR A 563 5.33 -29.02 -24.95
CA THR A 563 6.25 -29.39 -23.86
C THR A 563 6.90 -28.21 -23.15
N ASN A 564 7.17 -27.09 -23.85
CA ASN A 564 7.74 -25.88 -23.22
C ASN A 564 6.66 -24.90 -22.71
N SER A 565 5.49 -24.87 -23.35
CA SER A 565 4.41 -23.92 -23.00
C SER A 565 3.65 -24.31 -21.73
N GLN A 566 3.51 -25.62 -21.44
CA GLN A 566 2.90 -26.08 -20.19
C GLN A 566 3.76 -25.76 -18.95
N VAL A 567 5.09 -25.71 -19.08
CA VAL A 567 6.01 -25.31 -17.99
C VAL A 567 5.81 -23.83 -17.61
N ILE A 568 5.48 -22.97 -18.58
CA ILE A 568 5.20 -21.54 -18.33
C ILE A 568 3.84 -21.36 -17.61
N PHE A 569 2.86 -22.19 -17.93
CA PHE A 569 1.52 -22.13 -17.32
C PHE A 569 1.44 -22.80 -15.94
N SER A 570 2.21 -23.87 -15.71
CA SER A 570 2.24 -24.61 -14.44
C SER A 570 3.20 -24.02 -13.40
N SER A 571 4.36 -23.51 -13.80
CA SER A 571 5.36 -22.97 -12.85
C SER A 571 4.87 -21.71 -12.12
N LYS A 572 3.98 -20.92 -12.73
CA LYS A 572 3.32 -19.78 -12.06
C LYS A 572 2.21 -20.19 -11.07
N ARG A 573 1.70 -21.43 -11.14
CA ARG A 573 0.61 -21.88 -10.26
C ARG A 573 1.04 -22.81 -9.13
N ASN A 574 2.08 -23.62 -9.32
CA ASN A 574 2.38 -24.74 -8.41
C ASN A 574 3.60 -24.60 -7.48
N ASN A 575 4.27 -23.45 -7.41
CA ASN A 575 5.36 -23.28 -6.44
C ASN A 575 4.86 -22.82 -5.06
N ILE A 576 4.16 -23.72 -4.36
CA ILE A 576 4.19 -23.84 -2.90
C ILE A 576 4.23 -25.34 -2.58
N PRO A 577 5.36 -25.91 -2.13
CA PRO A 577 5.32 -27.21 -1.50
C PRO A 577 4.68 -27.03 -0.12
N ILE A 578 3.44 -27.51 0.04
CA ILE A 578 2.85 -27.73 1.36
C ILE A 578 3.59 -28.93 1.97
N GLN A 579 4.79 -28.69 2.51
CA GLN A 579 5.36 -29.58 3.52
C GLN A 579 4.80 -29.14 4.88
N ALA A 580 3.67 -29.74 5.24
CA ALA A 580 3.18 -29.76 6.61
C ALA A 580 4.26 -30.41 7.50
N ARG A 581 5.06 -29.58 8.17
CA ARG A 581 6.02 -30.03 9.18
C ARG A 581 5.24 -30.37 10.46
N LEU A 582 4.70 -31.58 10.50
CA LEU A 582 4.26 -32.24 11.74
C LEU A 582 5.48 -32.38 12.67
N LYS A 583 5.68 -31.41 13.57
CA LYS A 583 6.59 -31.59 14.71
C LYS A 583 5.85 -32.38 15.78
N ARG A 584 6.36 -33.59 15.95
CA ARG A 584 6.04 -34.64 16.94
C ARG A 584 5.82 -34.09 18.34
N GLY A 585 4.85 -34.70 19.01
CA GLY A 585 4.55 -34.49 20.42
C GLY A 585 5.69 -34.93 21.34
N TYR A 586 5.74 -34.27 22.48
CA TYR A 586 6.46 -34.70 23.66
C TYR A 586 5.81 -35.98 24.21
N SER A 587 6.50 -37.11 24.10
CA SER A 587 6.24 -38.27 24.96
C SER A 587 7.26 -38.26 26.10
N ALA A 588 6.73 -38.33 27.32
CA ALA A 588 7.46 -38.56 28.55
C ALA A 588 8.41 -39.77 28.44
N ILE A 589 9.58 -39.65 29.06
CA ILE A 589 10.49 -40.76 29.34
C ILE A 589 10.51 -40.92 30.86
N ASN A 590 9.98 -42.06 31.31
CA ASN A 590 10.36 -42.70 32.57
C ASN A 590 11.81 -43.16 32.46
N GLY A 591 12.59 -42.88 33.50
CA GLY A 591 14.00 -43.26 33.65
C GLY A 591 14.64 -42.42 34.72
#